data_AF-A0A5D6UX11-F1
#
_entry.id   AF-A0A5D6UX11-F1
#
_cell.length_a   1.000
_cell.length_b   1.000
_cell.length_c   1.000
_cell.angle_alpha   90.00
_cell.angle_beta   90.00
_cell.angle_gamma   90.00
#
_symmetry.space_group_name_H-M   'P 1'
#
loop_
_entity.id
_entity.type
_entity.pdbx_description
1 polymer ?
#
loop_
_entity_poly.entity_id
_entity_poly.type
_entity_poly.pdbx_seq_one_letter_code
_entity_poly.pdbx_strand_id
1 'polypeptide(L)'
;MKFFSTLLCTLALLLSAQFSQAQTTPAAKAKNSAESLKIKTSAVCDMCKARLEKALAYEKGVQSAVLDVPSQVLTVTYRADKTSAEKLRAAVQQTGYDADAAPADERAYTRLPECCKKTNAVHGAE
;
A
#
# COMPACT_ATOMS: atom_id res chain seq x y z
N MET A 1 18.75 17.90 -71.43
CA MET A 1 19.22 18.88 -70.44
C MET A 1 18.00 19.44 -69.71
N LYS A 2 18.05 19.53 -68.36
CA LYS A 2 17.05 20.16 -67.46
C LYS A 2 15.95 19.30 -66.78
N PHE A 3 16.15 18.00 -66.53
CA PHE A 3 15.25 17.29 -65.57
C PHE A 3 15.95 16.32 -64.61
N PHE A 4 17.24 16.03 -64.81
CA PHE A 4 17.99 15.10 -63.96
C PHE A 4 18.71 15.79 -62.78
N SER A 5 18.57 17.11 -62.63
CA SER A 5 19.34 17.92 -61.67
C SER A 5 18.56 18.31 -60.41
N THR A 6 17.25 18.05 -60.35
CA THR A 6 16.40 18.44 -59.21
C THR A 6 15.95 17.28 -58.33
N LEU A 7 16.21 16.03 -58.74
CA LEU A 7 15.85 14.83 -57.95
C LEU A 7 16.99 14.32 -57.05
N LEU A 8 18.15 14.99 -57.04
CA LEU A 8 19.31 14.61 -56.21
C LEU A 8 19.47 15.49 -54.95
N CYS A 9 18.53 16.41 -54.69
CA CYS A 9 18.56 17.30 -53.52
C CYS A 9 17.68 16.84 -52.34
N THR A 10 16.90 15.77 -52.47
CA THR A 10 16.00 15.30 -51.40
C THR A 10 16.57 14.14 -50.57
N LEU A 11 17.70 13.54 -50.96
CA LEU A 11 18.29 12.41 -50.26
C LEU A 11 19.29 12.81 -49.15
N ALA A 12 19.53 14.11 -48.96
CA ALA A 12 20.54 14.64 -48.02
C ALA A 12 19.98 15.18 -46.69
N LEU A 13 18.69 15.01 -46.37
CA LEU A 13 18.08 15.68 -45.21
C LEU A 13 17.35 14.78 -44.19
N LEU A 14 17.53 13.46 -44.21
CA LEU A 14 16.75 12.55 -43.34
C LEU A 14 17.60 11.61 -42.46
N LEU A 15 18.89 11.89 -42.25
CA LEU A 15 19.78 11.03 -41.45
C LEU A 15 20.35 11.67 -40.18
N SER A 16 19.62 12.59 -39.56
CA SER A 16 20.01 13.14 -38.25
C SER A 16 18.80 13.52 -37.39
N ALA A 17 18.04 12.52 -36.92
CA ALA A 17 17.15 12.69 -35.78
C ALA A 17 17.38 11.53 -34.79
N GLN A 18 18.47 11.73 -34.06
CA GLN A 18 18.82 11.17 -32.77
C GLN A 18 17.65 10.50 -32.02
N PHE A 19 17.70 9.17 -31.96
CA PHE A 19 17.86 8.42 -30.72
C PHE A 19 17.44 9.16 -29.43
N SER A 20 16.14 9.38 -29.24
CA SER A 20 15.60 9.78 -27.94
C SER A 20 15.16 8.54 -27.19
N GLN A 21 16.09 8.00 -26.39
CA GLN A 21 15.75 7.09 -25.31
C GLN A 21 14.81 7.81 -24.34
N ALA A 22 13.53 7.48 -24.38
CA ALA A 22 12.69 7.56 -23.21
C ALA A 22 12.43 6.13 -22.75
N GLN A 23 13.45 5.52 -22.16
CA GLN A 23 13.26 4.35 -21.33
C GLN A 23 12.41 4.79 -20.12
N THR A 24 11.09 4.74 -20.25
CA THR A 24 10.22 4.62 -19.10
C THR A 24 10.38 3.19 -18.59
N THR A 25 11.51 2.93 -17.93
CA THR A 25 11.58 1.81 -17.01
C THR A 25 10.46 2.01 -16.00
N PRO A 26 9.42 1.15 -15.92
CA PRO A 26 8.63 1.12 -14.71
C PRO A 26 9.63 0.83 -13.60
N ALA A 27 9.73 1.75 -12.64
CA ALA A 27 10.57 1.59 -11.48
C ALA A 27 10.28 0.22 -10.88
N ALA A 28 11.11 -0.76 -11.19
CA ALA A 28 11.10 -2.05 -10.53
C ALA A 28 11.54 -1.75 -9.10
N LYS A 29 10.57 -1.45 -8.23
CA LYS A 29 10.77 -1.28 -6.79
C LYS A 29 11.70 -2.41 -6.35
N ALA A 30 12.87 -2.02 -5.84
CA ALA A 30 13.94 -2.94 -5.50
C ALA A 30 13.39 -4.07 -4.62
N LYS A 31 13.50 -5.30 -5.14
CA LYS A 31 12.87 -6.56 -4.65
C LYS A 31 13.34 -7.03 -3.26
N ASN A 32 13.86 -6.16 -2.40
CA ASN A 32 14.26 -6.47 -1.02
C ASN A 32 14.12 -5.27 -0.06
N SER A 33 13.37 -4.23 -0.43
CA SER A 33 13.28 -3.01 0.37
C SER A 33 12.15 -3.12 1.40
N ALA A 34 12.44 -2.73 2.64
CA ALA A 34 11.40 -2.48 3.64
C ALA A 34 10.53 -1.30 3.17
N GLU A 35 9.22 -1.47 3.17
CA GLU A 35 8.23 -0.44 2.84
C GLU A 35 7.38 -0.14 4.06
N SER A 36 6.94 1.11 4.20
CA SER A 36 6.05 1.56 5.26
C SER A 36 4.66 1.84 4.67
N LEU A 37 3.63 1.29 5.29
CA LEU A 37 2.22 1.48 4.93
C LEU A 37 1.45 2.03 6.12
N LYS A 38 0.64 3.05 5.88
CA LYS A 38 -0.31 3.58 6.86
C LYS A 38 -1.73 3.10 6.51
N ILE A 39 -2.42 2.55 7.49
CA ILE A 39 -3.78 2.04 7.37
C ILE A 39 -4.64 2.74 8.42
N LYS A 40 -5.70 3.43 8.01
CA LYS A 40 -6.71 3.96 8.93
C LYS A 40 -7.59 2.81 9.39
N THR A 41 -7.76 2.65 10.70
CA THR A 41 -8.52 1.54 11.29
C THR A 41 -9.71 2.03 12.11
N SER A 42 -10.59 1.10 12.49
CA SER A 42 -11.69 1.35 13.43
C SER A 42 -11.34 1.06 14.89
N ALA A 43 -10.05 0.89 15.22
CA ALA A 43 -9.60 0.68 16.59
C ALA A 43 -9.70 1.96 17.43
N VAL A 44 -10.07 1.81 18.70
CA VAL A 44 -10.50 2.94 19.55
C VAL A 44 -9.86 2.98 20.94
N CYS A 45 -9.11 1.95 21.33
CA CYS A 45 -8.46 1.87 22.64
C CYS A 45 -7.17 1.03 22.58
N ASP A 46 -6.38 1.06 23.66
CA ASP A 46 -5.12 0.32 23.75
C ASP A 46 -5.30 -1.21 23.68
N MET A 47 -6.47 -1.74 24.07
CA MET A 47 -6.77 -3.16 23.88
C MET A 47 -6.94 -3.51 22.40
N CYS A 48 -7.57 -2.63 21.61
CA CYS A 48 -7.66 -2.78 20.16
C CYS A 48 -6.27 -2.67 19.51
N LYS A 49 -5.44 -1.74 19.98
CA LYS A 49 -4.02 -1.61 19.58
C LYS A 49 -3.27 -2.91 19.77
N ALA A 50 -3.24 -3.44 20.99
CA ALA A 50 -2.51 -4.65 21.31
C ALA A 50 -2.97 -5.85 20.46
N ARG A 51 -4.28 -5.94 20.17
CA ARG A 51 -4.84 -6.99 19.32
C ARG A 51 -4.36 -6.87 17.86
N LEU A 52 -4.43 -5.68 17.27
CA LEU A 52 -4.00 -5.43 15.90
C LEU A 52 -2.48 -5.63 15.74
N GLU A 53 -1.68 -5.01 16.59
CA GLU A 53 -0.22 -5.12 16.54
C GLU A 53 0.23 -6.58 16.68
N LYS A 54 -0.38 -7.32 17.62
CA LYS A 54 -0.11 -8.74 17.80
C LYS A 54 -0.47 -9.55 16.56
N ALA A 55 -1.64 -9.32 15.97
CA ALA A 55 -2.06 -10.05 14.77
C ALA A 55 -1.12 -9.79 13.59
N LEU A 56 -0.80 -8.52 13.32
CA LEU A 56 0.06 -8.13 12.21
C LEU A 56 1.52 -8.56 12.42
N ALA A 57 1.99 -8.71 13.65
CA ALA A 57 3.33 -9.24 13.93
C ALA A 57 3.52 -10.69 13.45
N TYR A 58 2.45 -11.47 13.28
CA TYR A 58 2.51 -12.83 12.72
C TYR A 58 2.31 -12.87 11.20
N GLU A 59 2.00 -11.73 10.56
CA GLU A 59 1.83 -11.68 9.11
C GLU A 59 3.16 -11.80 8.39
N LYS A 60 3.14 -12.58 7.31
CA LYS A 60 4.37 -12.92 6.57
C LYS A 60 5.04 -11.65 6.04
N GLY A 61 6.28 -11.42 6.45
CA GLY A 61 7.08 -10.30 5.96
C GLY A 61 6.82 -8.97 6.67
N VAL A 62 5.94 -8.93 7.68
CA VAL A 62 5.85 -7.78 8.58
C VAL A 62 7.11 -7.74 9.47
N GLN A 63 7.67 -6.55 9.62
CA GLN A 63 8.81 -6.26 10.49
C GLN A 63 8.39 -5.49 11.73
N SER A 64 7.43 -4.58 11.58
CA SER A 64 6.80 -3.87 12.69
C SER A 64 5.37 -3.46 12.33
N ALA A 65 4.51 -3.39 13.34
CA ALA A 65 3.17 -2.85 13.25
C ALA A 65 2.91 -2.02 14.50
N VAL A 66 2.63 -0.73 14.34
CA VAL A 66 2.40 0.21 15.43
C VAL A 66 1.12 0.98 15.20
N LEU A 67 0.15 0.86 16.10
CA LEU A 67 -1.09 1.62 16.07
C LEU A 67 -0.96 2.86 16.95
N ASP A 68 -1.26 4.01 16.36
CA ASP A 68 -1.57 5.22 17.11
C ASP A 68 -3.08 5.27 17.38
N VAL A 69 -3.48 5.12 18.64
CA VAL A 69 -4.91 5.06 19.03
C VAL A 69 -5.63 6.39 18.76
N PRO A 70 -5.08 7.58 19.09
CA PRO A 70 -5.75 8.85 18.85
C PRO A 70 -6.08 9.09 17.38
N SER A 71 -5.14 8.82 16.46
CA SER A 71 -5.37 8.96 15.02
C SER A 71 -6.00 7.71 14.38
N GLN A 72 -6.04 6.59 15.11
CA GLN A 72 -6.45 5.26 14.65
C GLN A 72 -5.66 4.76 13.44
N VAL A 73 -4.43 5.26 13.26
CA VAL A 73 -3.56 4.91 12.12
C VAL A 73 -2.59 3.81 12.53
N LEU A 74 -2.66 2.68 11.83
CA LEU A 74 -1.73 1.58 11.95
C LEU A 74 -0.61 1.78 10.93
N THR A 75 0.63 1.94 11.41
CA THR A 75 1.82 2.01 10.57
C THR A 75 2.50 0.63 10.55
N VAL A 76 2.58 0.02 9.37
CA VAL A 76 3.18 -1.30 9.17
C VAL A 76 4.44 -1.16 8.34
N THR A 77 5.58 -1.60 8.86
CA THR A 77 6.80 -1.77 8.08
C THR A 77 6.90 -3.22 7.64
N TYR A 78 7.03 -3.47 6.34
CA TYR A 78 6.98 -4.81 5.77
C TYR A 78 7.94 -4.98 4.61
N ARG A 79 8.23 -6.23 4.27
CA ARG A 79 9.02 -6.59 3.10
C ARG A 79 8.12 -6.72 1.87
N ALA A 80 8.30 -5.85 0.90
CA ALA A 80 7.52 -5.84 -0.33
C ALA A 80 7.71 -7.10 -1.21
N ASP A 81 8.77 -7.88 -0.97
CA ASP A 81 8.99 -9.18 -1.63
C ASP A 81 8.26 -10.36 -0.98
N LYS A 82 7.73 -10.16 0.24
CA LYS A 82 7.05 -11.20 1.03
C LYS A 82 5.54 -10.99 1.14
N THR A 83 5.10 -9.72 1.15
CA THR A 83 3.69 -9.34 1.24
C THR A 83 3.43 -8.03 0.48
N SER A 84 2.17 -7.62 0.41
CA SER A 84 1.72 -6.42 -0.29
C SER A 84 0.78 -5.60 0.59
N ALA A 85 0.62 -4.32 0.25
CA ALA A 85 -0.31 -3.45 0.97
C ALA A 85 -1.75 -4.00 1.00
N GLU A 86 -2.21 -4.59 -0.10
CA GLU A 86 -3.53 -5.23 -0.18
C GLU A 86 -3.68 -6.41 0.80
N LYS A 87 -2.65 -7.26 0.90
CA LYS A 87 -2.65 -8.39 1.84
C LYS A 87 -2.67 -7.91 3.29
N LEU A 88 -1.92 -6.85 3.61
CA LEU A 88 -1.91 -6.27 4.94
C LEU A 88 -3.26 -5.65 5.31
N ARG A 89 -3.93 -5.00 4.35
CA ARG A 89 -5.30 -4.49 4.55
C ARG A 89 -6.31 -5.60 4.75
N ALA A 90 -6.17 -6.69 4.00
CA ALA A 90 -7.00 -7.89 4.19
C ALA A 90 -6.76 -8.53 5.56
N ALA A 91 -5.51 -8.60 6.02
CA ALA A 91 -5.17 -9.10 7.35
C ALA A 91 -5.82 -8.24 8.45
N VAL A 92 -5.81 -6.91 8.32
CA VAL A 92 -6.54 -6.01 9.24
C VAL A 92 -8.04 -6.33 9.25
N GLN A 93 -8.67 -6.48 8.09
CA GLN A 93 -10.10 -6.85 8.01
C GLN A 93 -10.40 -8.20 8.67
N GLN A 94 -9.52 -9.18 8.51
CA GLN A 94 -9.64 -10.51 9.12
C GLN A 94 -9.48 -10.51 10.64
N THR A 95 -8.95 -9.44 11.23
CA THR A 95 -8.93 -9.24 12.68
C THR A 95 -10.22 -8.63 13.22
N GLY A 96 -11.12 -8.19 12.33
CA GLY A 96 -12.41 -7.60 12.67
C GLY A 96 -12.41 -6.07 12.70
N TYR A 97 -11.35 -5.42 12.21
CA TYR A 97 -11.28 -3.95 12.13
C TYR A 97 -11.38 -3.48 10.68
N ASP A 98 -11.92 -2.28 10.46
CA ASP A 98 -11.95 -1.66 9.14
C ASP A 98 -10.52 -1.31 8.70
N ALA A 99 -10.26 -1.31 7.40
CA ALA A 99 -8.97 -0.95 6.81
C ALA A 99 -9.17 0.09 5.69
N ASP A 100 -8.94 1.36 6.01
CA ASP A 100 -9.32 2.52 5.22
C ASP A 100 -10.82 2.51 4.87
N ALA A 101 -11.16 2.40 3.59
CA ALA A 101 -12.54 2.32 3.09
C ALA A 101 -13.08 0.88 3.06
N ALA A 102 -12.24 -0.13 3.32
CA ALA A 102 -12.66 -1.52 3.33
C ALA A 102 -13.22 -1.91 4.70
N PRO A 103 -14.48 -2.36 4.79
CA PRO A 103 -15.07 -2.75 6.07
C PRO A 103 -14.45 -4.05 6.61
N ALA A 104 -14.51 -4.22 7.92
CA ALA A 104 -14.11 -5.46 8.59
C ALA A 104 -14.81 -6.71 8.00
N ASP A 105 -14.12 -7.85 8.03
CA ASP A 105 -14.77 -9.13 7.77
C ASP A 105 -15.85 -9.39 8.83
N GLU A 106 -17.06 -9.69 8.38
CA GLU A 106 -18.25 -9.81 9.25
C GLU A 106 -18.05 -10.89 10.32
N ARG A 107 -17.46 -12.03 9.95
CA ARG A 107 -17.23 -13.14 10.90
C ARG A 107 -16.18 -12.74 11.93
N ALA A 108 -15.11 -12.06 11.51
CA ALA A 108 -14.09 -11.56 12.41
C ALA A 108 -14.62 -10.49 13.37
N TYR A 109 -15.40 -9.54 12.85
CA TYR A 109 -16.05 -8.49 13.64
C TYR A 109 -16.98 -9.07 14.71
N THR A 110 -17.76 -10.08 14.37
CA THR A 110 -18.69 -10.73 15.31
C THR A 110 -17.97 -11.41 16.48
N ARG A 111 -16.74 -11.89 16.26
CA ARG A 111 -15.89 -12.52 17.28
C ARG A 111 -15.05 -11.53 18.09
N LEU A 112 -15.12 -10.23 17.78
CA LEU A 112 -14.48 -9.22 18.63
C LEU A 112 -15.18 -9.18 20.00
N PRO A 113 -14.43 -8.98 21.09
CA PRO A 113 -15.01 -8.60 22.36
C PRO A 113 -15.91 -7.38 22.20
N GLU A 114 -16.96 -7.27 23.00
CA GLU A 114 -17.89 -6.14 22.93
C GLU A 114 -17.15 -4.80 22.99
N CYS A 115 -16.21 -4.61 23.92
CA CYS A 115 -15.44 -3.36 24.02
C CYS A 115 -14.61 -3.01 22.77
N CYS A 116 -14.34 -3.96 21.88
CA CYS A 116 -13.55 -3.77 20.66
C CYS A 116 -14.39 -3.50 19.41
N LYS A 117 -15.71 -3.65 19.50
CA LYS A 117 -16.64 -3.39 18.39
C LYS A 117 -16.82 -1.87 18.22
N LYS A 118 -16.74 -1.38 16.98
CA LYS A 118 -16.81 0.06 16.65
C LYS A 118 -18.11 0.75 17.06
N THR A 119 -19.16 -0.02 17.35
CA THR A 119 -20.47 0.48 17.79
C THR A 119 -20.56 0.73 19.30
N ASN A 120 -19.57 0.27 20.07
CA ASN A 120 -19.62 0.33 21.54
C ASN A 120 -18.83 1.53 22.06
N ALA A 121 -19.36 2.16 23.11
CA ALA A 121 -18.72 3.30 23.76
C ALA A 121 -17.37 2.88 24.36
N VAL A 122 -16.32 3.64 24.03
CA VAL A 122 -14.99 3.44 24.62
C VAL A 122 -15.06 3.83 26.09
N HIS A 123 -14.73 2.90 26.98
CA HIS A 123 -14.58 3.21 28.40
C HIS A 123 -13.30 4.05 28.57
N GLY A 124 -13.43 5.33 28.98
CA GLY A 124 -12.28 6.19 29.28
C GLY A 124 -12.05 7.40 28.37
N ALA A 125 -13.08 7.89 27.67
CA ALA A 125 -13.06 9.27 27.16
C ALA A 125 -13.40 10.24 28.31
N GLU A 126 -12.43 10.52 29.17
CA GLU A 126 -12.44 11.65 30.12
C GLU A 126 -11.32 12.64 29.76
#